data_AF-A0AA37N2G7-F1
#
_entry.id   AF-A0AA37N2G7-F1
#
_cell.length_a   1.000
_cell.length_b   1.000
_cell.length_c   1.000
_cell.angle_alpha   90.00
_cell.angle_beta   90.00
_cell.angle_gamma   90.00
#
_symmetry.space_group_name_H-M   'P 1'
#
loop_
_entity.id
_entity.type
_entity.pdbx_description
1 polymer ?
#
loop_
_entity_poly.entity_id
_entity_poly.type
_entity_poly.pdbx_seq_one_letter_code
_entity_poly.pdbx_strand_id
1 'polypeptide(L)'
;MLKIEDILREDFDWENVEIDENEFDELENQLIINYLKKNSPKERQLLAIDWNFDNSKEVIKWIAEQPDTDKGTALFLYWYMNPQFFKKYENRKECEEEDSWALEDFDIVETLEKNYISGYYKNQKYAFDPKNDPYNSDYDWTEEVDEEEMKREIPKEMYMALDGEVLESSNWEEGIPTALSEIMDKLCDALDE
;
A
#
# COMPACT_ATOMS: atom_id res chain seq x y z
N MET A 1 -15.46 14.69 14.94
CA MET A 1 -14.95 14.41 13.58
C MET A 1 -14.59 15.67 12.85
N LEU A 2 -13.35 16.06 13.13
CA LEU A 2 -12.53 16.92 12.30
C LEU A 2 -12.40 16.31 10.89
N LYS A 3 -12.21 17.14 9.86
CA LYS A 3 -12.06 16.69 8.48
C LYS A 3 -10.77 17.20 7.86
N ILE A 4 -10.28 16.51 6.83
CA ILE A 4 -9.08 16.96 6.11
C ILE A 4 -9.24 18.36 5.50
N GLU A 5 -10.45 18.76 5.07
CA GLU A 5 -10.66 20.10 4.52
C GLU A 5 -10.51 21.19 5.57
N ASP A 6 -10.74 20.87 6.85
CA ASP A 6 -10.57 21.82 7.94
C ASP A 6 -9.08 22.01 8.23
N ILE A 7 -8.33 20.91 8.46
CA ILE A 7 -6.91 20.97 8.86
C ILE A 7 -5.96 21.44 7.75
N LEU A 8 -6.39 21.35 6.48
CA LEU A 8 -5.62 21.85 5.34
C LEU A 8 -5.79 23.37 5.12
N ARG A 9 -6.66 24.05 5.89
CA ARG A 9 -6.78 25.50 5.81
C ARG A 9 -5.66 26.19 6.56
N GLU A 10 -5.05 27.19 5.93
CA GLU A 10 -3.99 28.00 6.56
C GLU A 10 -4.45 28.71 7.85
N ASP A 11 -5.75 28.99 7.98
CA ASP A 11 -6.36 29.66 9.12
C ASP A 11 -6.98 28.71 10.15
N PHE A 12 -6.74 27.40 10.02
CA PHE A 12 -7.22 26.43 11.00
C PHE A 12 -6.46 26.54 12.33
N ASP A 13 -7.21 26.67 13.41
CA ASP A 13 -6.69 26.86 14.76
C ASP A 13 -6.59 25.52 15.49
N TRP A 14 -5.36 25.16 15.89
CA TRP A 14 -5.03 23.91 16.56
C TRP A 14 -5.05 24.02 18.09
N GLU A 15 -5.21 25.21 18.68
CA GLU A 15 -4.95 25.48 20.11
C GLU A 15 -5.74 24.60 21.10
N ASN A 16 -6.86 24.00 20.66
CA ASN A 16 -7.69 23.10 21.50
C ASN A 16 -8.25 21.93 20.71
N VAL A 17 -7.52 21.47 19.68
CA VAL A 17 -7.92 20.28 18.92
C VAL A 17 -7.45 19.06 19.69
N GLU A 18 -8.39 18.15 19.93
CA GLU A 18 -8.18 16.88 20.60
C GLU A 18 -8.91 15.82 19.76
N ILE A 19 -8.21 14.76 19.39
CA ILE A 19 -8.72 13.66 18.57
C ILE A 19 -8.37 12.34 19.24
N ASP A 20 -9.22 11.32 19.04
CA ASP A 20 -8.92 9.95 19.46
C ASP A 20 -8.09 9.19 18.40
N GLU A 21 -7.59 8.01 18.74
CA GLU A 21 -6.80 7.15 17.82
C GLU A 21 -7.53 6.85 16.50
N ASN A 22 -8.85 6.64 16.54
CA ASN A 22 -9.60 6.35 15.31
C ASN A 22 -9.73 7.59 14.43
N GLU A 23 -9.92 8.77 15.03
CA GLU A 23 -9.93 10.04 14.31
C GLU A 23 -8.55 10.37 13.73
N PHE A 24 -7.46 10.05 14.44
CA PHE A 24 -6.09 10.18 13.94
C PHE A 24 -5.86 9.29 12.70
N ASP A 25 -6.14 7.99 12.81
CA ASP A 25 -5.94 7.03 11.72
C ASP A 25 -6.73 7.41 10.46
N GLU A 26 -7.98 7.86 10.63
CA GLU A 26 -8.82 8.31 9.51
C GLU A 26 -8.24 9.57 8.85
N LEU A 27 -7.79 10.55 9.64
CA LEU A 27 -7.22 11.79 9.11
C LEU A 27 -5.87 11.56 8.42
N GLU A 28 -5.00 10.72 8.98
CA GLU A 28 -3.74 10.32 8.37
C GLU A 28 -3.98 9.68 6.98
N ASN A 29 -4.83 8.65 6.93
CA ASN A 29 -5.17 7.96 5.69
C ASN A 29 -5.73 8.93 4.64
N GLN A 30 -6.66 9.79 5.04
CA GLN A 30 -7.26 10.78 4.15
C GLN A 30 -6.24 11.81 3.66
N LEU A 31 -5.29 12.24 4.50
CA LEU A 31 -4.22 13.19 4.11
C LEU A 31 -3.30 12.57 3.06
N ILE A 32 -2.83 11.35 3.30
CA ILE A 32 -1.95 10.62 2.37
C ILE A 32 -2.67 10.38 1.05
N ILE A 33 -3.91 9.87 1.06
CA ILE A 33 -4.70 9.66 -0.15
C ILE A 33 -4.96 10.98 -0.89
N ASN A 34 -5.26 12.08 -0.17
CA ASN A 34 -5.45 13.39 -0.77
C ASN A 34 -4.16 13.93 -1.43
N TYR A 35 -2.99 13.68 -0.83
CA TYR A 35 -1.70 13.96 -1.44
C TYR A 35 -1.51 13.15 -2.73
N LEU A 36 -1.73 11.83 -2.68
CA LEU A 36 -1.57 10.96 -3.86
C LEU A 36 -2.54 11.32 -5.01
N LYS A 37 -3.77 11.75 -4.70
CA LYS A 37 -4.76 12.22 -5.70
C LYS A 37 -4.33 13.47 -6.45
N LYS A 38 -3.55 14.34 -5.80
CA LYS A 38 -3.08 15.63 -6.37
C LYS A 38 -1.75 15.50 -7.11
N ASN A 39 -1.10 14.35 -6.99
CA ASN A 39 0.20 14.06 -7.57
C ASN A 39 0.09 13.00 -8.67
N SER A 40 1.23 12.69 -9.31
CA SER A 40 1.27 11.72 -10.39
C SER A 40 1.31 10.29 -9.84
N PRO A 41 1.12 9.26 -10.68
CA PRO A 41 1.36 7.87 -10.26
C PRO A 41 2.78 7.60 -9.76
N LYS A 42 3.77 8.46 -10.05
CA LYS A 42 5.13 8.36 -9.51
C LYS A 42 5.13 8.40 -7.98
N GLU A 43 4.33 9.27 -7.38
CA GLU A 43 4.26 9.42 -5.93
C GLU A 43 3.68 8.16 -5.25
N ARG A 44 2.88 7.36 -5.96
CA ARG A 44 2.41 6.06 -5.46
C ARG A 44 3.53 5.02 -5.44
N GLN A 45 4.41 5.02 -6.46
CA GLN A 45 5.60 4.17 -6.46
C GLN A 45 6.56 4.56 -5.34
N LEU A 46 6.83 5.87 -5.16
CA LEU A 46 7.70 6.33 -4.09
C LEU A 46 7.14 6.00 -2.71
N LEU A 47 5.84 6.18 -2.51
CA LEU A 47 5.17 5.76 -1.28
C LEU A 47 5.34 4.25 -1.06
N ALA A 48 5.04 3.42 -2.07
CA ALA A 48 5.14 1.96 -1.95
C ALA A 48 6.56 1.51 -1.55
N ILE A 49 7.62 2.11 -2.12
CA ILE A 49 9.02 1.77 -1.80
C ILE A 49 9.35 2.03 -0.33
N ASP A 50 8.85 3.14 0.23
CA ASP A 50 9.17 3.58 1.59
C ASP A 50 8.12 3.15 2.63
N TRP A 51 7.00 2.55 2.20
CA TRP A 51 5.86 2.24 3.06
C TRP A 51 6.23 1.26 4.16
N ASN A 52 5.94 1.61 5.41
CA ASN A 52 5.89 0.62 6.47
C ASN A 52 4.59 -0.18 6.34
N PHE A 53 4.71 -1.47 6.02
CA PHE A 53 3.56 -2.35 5.84
C PHE A 53 2.81 -2.68 7.14
N ASP A 54 3.30 -2.25 8.31
CA ASP A 54 2.55 -2.27 9.57
C ASP A 54 1.55 -1.09 9.69
N ASN A 55 1.68 -0.04 8.85
CA ASN A 55 0.73 1.05 8.78
C ASN A 55 -0.63 0.59 8.25
N SER A 56 -1.64 1.47 8.42
CA SER A 56 -2.99 1.25 7.90
C SER A 56 -3.00 0.84 6.43
N LYS A 57 -3.81 -0.17 6.10
CA LYS A 57 -3.88 -0.75 4.75
C LYS A 57 -4.74 0.07 3.79
N GLU A 58 -5.50 1.04 4.29
CA GLU A 58 -6.43 1.84 3.48
C GLU A 58 -5.72 2.62 2.36
N VAL A 59 -4.50 3.11 2.58
CA VAL A 59 -3.70 3.75 1.52
C VAL A 59 -3.33 2.75 0.41
N ILE A 60 -2.87 1.55 0.78
CA ILE A 60 -2.46 0.52 -0.18
C ILE A 60 -3.65 -0.01 -0.97
N LYS A 61 -4.76 -0.27 -0.28
CA LYS A 61 -6.05 -0.61 -0.89
C LYS A 61 -6.49 0.44 -1.89
N TRP A 62 -6.42 1.73 -1.53
CA TRP A 62 -6.73 2.82 -2.45
C TRP A 62 -5.82 2.77 -3.69
N ILE A 63 -4.51 2.60 -3.54
CA ILE A 63 -3.55 2.49 -4.66
C ILE A 63 -3.90 1.30 -5.58
N ALA A 64 -4.21 0.14 -5.01
CA ALA A 64 -4.58 -1.07 -5.75
C ALA A 64 -5.83 -0.88 -6.61
N GLU A 65 -6.76 -0.03 -6.19
CA GLU A 65 -8.01 0.24 -6.91
C GLU A 65 -7.86 1.28 -8.02
N GLN A 66 -6.76 2.05 -8.08
CA GLN A 66 -6.63 3.11 -9.08
C GLN A 66 -6.19 2.56 -10.46
N PRO A 67 -6.91 2.86 -11.56
CA PRO A 67 -6.63 2.33 -12.90
C PRO A 67 -5.34 2.88 -13.52
N ASP A 68 -4.89 4.03 -13.07
CA ASP A 68 -3.66 4.70 -13.51
C ASP A 68 -2.43 4.33 -12.67
N THR A 69 -2.59 3.48 -11.63
CA THR A 69 -1.45 2.86 -10.94
C THR A 69 -0.60 2.08 -11.93
N ASP A 70 0.72 2.24 -11.81
CA ASP A 70 1.66 1.56 -12.69
C ASP A 70 1.68 0.06 -12.41
N LYS A 71 1.81 -0.73 -13.47
CA LYS A 71 1.86 -2.18 -13.37
C LYS A 71 3.06 -2.66 -12.54
N GLY A 72 4.20 -1.96 -12.60
CA GLY A 72 5.35 -2.24 -11.74
C GLY A 72 5.04 -2.00 -10.26
N THR A 73 4.36 -0.89 -9.94
CA THR A 73 3.90 -0.58 -8.57
C THR A 73 2.94 -1.63 -8.04
N ALA A 74 1.96 -2.05 -8.86
CA ALA A 74 1.00 -3.06 -8.46
C ALA A 74 1.66 -4.43 -8.19
N LEU A 75 2.65 -4.80 -9.02
CA LEU A 75 3.39 -6.05 -8.82
C LEU A 75 4.26 -6.01 -7.57
N PHE A 76 4.96 -4.88 -7.35
CA PHE A 76 5.73 -4.63 -6.14
C PHE A 76 4.86 -4.81 -4.88
N LEU A 77 3.71 -4.11 -4.82
CA LEU A 77 2.80 -4.18 -3.68
C LEU A 77 2.28 -5.61 -3.47
N TYR A 78 1.95 -6.32 -4.55
CA TYR A 78 1.45 -7.69 -4.46
C TYR A 78 2.45 -8.59 -3.73
N TRP A 79 3.73 -8.54 -4.09
CA TRP A 79 4.78 -9.38 -3.49
C TRP A 79 5.17 -8.95 -2.08
N TYR A 80 5.26 -7.64 -1.81
CA TYR A 80 5.52 -7.12 -0.47
C TYR A 80 4.39 -7.42 0.53
N MET A 81 3.17 -7.63 0.04
CA MET A 81 2.05 -8.09 0.86
C MET A 81 2.02 -9.60 1.07
N ASN A 82 3.07 -10.36 0.73
CA ASN A 82 3.20 -11.79 1.01
C ASN A 82 2.00 -12.60 0.46
N PRO A 83 1.85 -12.69 -0.87
CA PRO A 83 0.68 -13.30 -1.48
C PRO A 83 0.57 -14.80 -1.18
N GLN A 84 1.70 -15.48 -1.00
CA GLN A 84 1.79 -16.91 -0.69
C GLN A 84 1.05 -17.26 0.60
N PHE A 85 1.11 -16.42 1.63
CA PHE A 85 0.38 -16.62 2.88
C PHE A 85 -1.14 -16.77 2.63
N PHE A 86 -1.71 -16.01 1.70
CA PHE A 86 -3.15 -16.00 1.41
C PHE A 86 -3.60 -17.14 0.50
N LYS A 87 -2.66 -17.83 -0.14
CA LYS A 87 -2.96 -18.97 -1.01
C LYS A 87 -3.22 -20.26 -0.23
N LYS A 88 -2.98 -20.29 1.08
CA LYS A 88 -3.41 -21.37 1.99
C LYS A 88 -4.94 -21.43 2.18
N TYR A 89 -5.66 -20.35 1.86
CA TYR A 89 -7.12 -20.31 1.86
C TYR A 89 -7.66 -20.58 0.45
N GLU A 90 -8.70 -21.38 0.33
CA GLU A 90 -9.47 -21.67 -0.88
C GLU A 90 -10.27 -20.44 -1.35
N ASN A 91 -10.72 -19.59 -0.42
CA ASN A 91 -11.50 -18.40 -0.73
C ASN A 91 -11.55 -17.43 0.46
N ARG A 92 -12.08 -16.23 0.20
CA ARG A 92 -12.28 -15.17 1.20
C ARG A 92 -13.02 -15.64 2.46
N LYS A 93 -14.05 -16.49 2.30
CA LYS A 93 -14.85 -16.96 3.44
C LYS A 93 -14.02 -17.84 4.37
N GLU A 94 -13.18 -18.71 3.82
CA GLU A 94 -12.28 -19.53 4.64
C GLU A 94 -11.25 -18.66 5.37
N CYS A 95 -10.69 -17.63 4.72
CA CYS A 95 -9.83 -16.65 5.40
C CYS A 95 -10.56 -15.95 6.56
N GLU A 96 -11.81 -15.52 6.36
CA GLU A 96 -12.61 -14.89 7.42
C GLU A 96 -12.92 -15.84 8.60
N GLU A 97 -13.15 -17.13 8.32
CA GLU A 97 -13.44 -18.14 9.34
C GLU A 97 -12.20 -18.59 10.12
N GLU A 98 -11.05 -18.73 9.46
CA GLU A 98 -9.81 -19.23 10.06
C GLU A 98 -8.94 -18.11 10.67
N ASP A 99 -8.83 -16.97 9.99
CA ASP A 99 -7.87 -15.89 10.27
C ASP A 99 -8.48 -14.52 9.91
N SER A 100 -9.57 -14.13 10.56
CA SER A 100 -10.31 -12.88 10.28
C SER A 100 -9.44 -11.61 10.34
N TRP A 101 -8.36 -11.64 11.12
CA TRP A 101 -7.38 -10.56 11.22
C TRP A 101 -6.61 -10.31 9.90
N ALA A 102 -6.52 -11.32 9.04
CA ALA A 102 -5.80 -11.24 7.77
C ALA A 102 -6.72 -10.90 6.57
N LEU A 103 -8.02 -10.73 6.82
CA LEU A 103 -9.04 -10.59 5.79
C LEU A 103 -8.87 -9.32 4.94
N GLU A 104 -8.41 -8.23 5.55
CA GLU A 104 -8.12 -6.99 4.85
C GLU A 104 -6.98 -7.15 3.84
N ASP A 105 -5.85 -7.70 4.30
CA ASP A 105 -4.70 -7.97 3.43
C ASP A 105 -5.04 -8.98 2.33
N PHE A 106 -5.84 -10.01 2.64
CA PHE A 106 -6.38 -10.96 1.67
C PHE A 106 -7.14 -10.22 0.54
N ASP A 107 -8.05 -9.32 0.91
CA ASP A 107 -8.88 -8.59 -0.05
C ASP A 107 -8.04 -7.68 -0.96
N ILE A 108 -6.98 -7.08 -0.42
CA ILE A 108 -6.05 -6.23 -1.19
C ILE A 108 -5.20 -7.07 -2.15
N VAL A 109 -4.62 -8.17 -1.68
CA VAL A 109 -3.81 -9.09 -2.50
C VAL A 109 -4.63 -9.66 -3.67
N GLU A 110 -5.86 -10.11 -3.41
CA GLU A 110 -6.75 -10.61 -4.45
C GLU A 110 -7.19 -9.50 -5.43
N THR A 111 -7.33 -8.26 -4.95
CA THR A 111 -7.63 -7.10 -5.80
C THR A 111 -6.47 -6.79 -6.74
N LEU A 112 -5.24 -6.74 -6.21
CA LEU A 112 -4.02 -6.53 -7.00
C LEU A 112 -3.87 -7.62 -8.07
N GLU A 113 -4.00 -8.89 -7.69
CA GLU A 113 -3.91 -10.03 -8.61
C GLU A 113 -4.96 -9.94 -9.71
N LYS A 114 -6.23 -9.79 -9.35
CA LYS A 114 -7.34 -9.68 -10.30
C LYS A 114 -7.16 -8.52 -11.27
N ASN A 115 -6.78 -7.35 -10.77
CA ASN A 115 -6.58 -6.16 -11.58
C ASN A 115 -5.36 -6.32 -12.50
N TYR A 116 -4.27 -6.90 -12.01
CA TYR A 116 -3.08 -7.18 -12.79
C TYR A 116 -3.37 -8.15 -13.95
N ILE A 117 -4.01 -9.28 -13.66
CA ILE A 117 -4.32 -10.34 -14.64
C ILE A 117 -5.36 -9.89 -15.67
N SER A 118 -6.35 -9.09 -15.27
CA SER A 118 -7.34 -8.55 -16.20
C SER A 118 -6.80 -7.43 -17.10
N GLY A 119 -5.55 -6.99 -16.87
CA GLY A 119 -4.93 -5.87 -17.58
C GLY A 119 -5.58 -4.53 -17.21
N TYR A 120 -6.10 -4.39 -16.00
CA TYR A 120 -6.71 -3.16 -15.48
C TYR A 120 -5.69 -2.01 -15.47
N TYR A 121 -4.49 -2.26 -14.95
CA TYR A 121 -3.37 -1.30 -14.94
C TYR A 121 -2.81 -1.13 -16.36
N LYS A 122 -2.98 0.05 -16.93
CA LYS A 122 -2.62 0.33 -18.34
C LYS A 122 -1.20 0.83 -18.54
N ASN A 123 -0.60 1.38 -17.49
CA ASN A 123 0.74 1.95 -17.53
C ASN A 123 1.77 0.91 -17.06
N GLN A 124 2.94 0.90 -17.70
CA GLN A 124 4.11 0.16 -17.23
C GLN A 124 5.34 1.02 -17.47
N LYS A 125 5.83 1.65 -16.42
CA LYS A 125 7.02 2.49 -16.42
C LYS A 125 8.07 1.96 -15.47
N TYR A 126 7.67 1.39 -14.34
CA TYR A 126 8.59 1.00 -13.28
C TYR A 126 8.98 -0.47 -13.38
N ALA A 127 10.24 -0.74 -13.07
CA ALA A 127 10.75 -2.09 -13.01
C ALA A 127 10.36 -2.76 -11.68
N PHE A 128 10.12 -4.06 -11.75
CA PHE A 128 10.06 -4.94 -10.58
C PHE A 128 10.28 -6.38 -11.03
N ASP A 129 11.16 -7.10 -10.35
CA ASP A 129 11.40 -8.52 -10.56
C ASP A 129 11.21 -9.25 -9.21
N PRO A 130 10.17 -10.09 -9.05
CA PRO A 130 9.96 -10.81 -7.80
C PRO A 130 11.08 -11.79 -7.46
N LYS A 131 11.93 -12.16 -8.43
CA LYS A 131 13.08 -13.04 -8.22
C LYS A 131 14.38 -12.30 -7.93
N ASN A 132 14.35 -10.98 -8.04
CA ASN A 132 15.52 -10.13 -7.95
C ASN A 132 15.09 -8.71 -7.63
N ASP A 133 14.55 -8.52 -6.42
CA ASP A 133 13.93 -7.28 -6.02
C ASP A 133 14.94 -6.11 -6.02
N PRO A 134 14.78 -5.13 -6.91
CA PRO A 134 15.72 -4.02 -7.02
C PRO A 134 15.65 -3.05 -5.81
N TYR A 135 14.63 -3.16 -4.96
CA TYR A 135 14.43 -2.32 -3.78
C TYR A 135 14.85 -3.00 -2.48
N ASN A 136 15.12 -4.31 -2.50
CA ASN A 136 15.47 -5.10 -1.32
C ASN A 136 16.72 -5.97 -1.55
N SER A 137 17.83 -5.36 -1.96
CA SER A 137 19.13 -6.05 -2.10
C SER A 137 19.07 -7.34 -2.94
N ASP A 138 18.36 -7.31 -4.08
CA ASP A 138 18.27 -8.44 -5.01
C ASP A 138 17.56 -9.67 -4.39
N TYR A 139 16.65 -9.47 -3.43
CA TYR A 139 15.89 -10.54 -2.77
C TYR A 139 14.98 -11.31 -3.74
N ASP A 140 14.89 -12.63 -3.57
CA ASP A 140 13.98 -13.50 -4.33
C ASP A 140 12.76 -13.85 -3.47
N TRP A 141 11.66 -13.10 -3.66
CA TRP A 141 10.38 -13.35 -3.00
C TRP A 141 9.77 -14.71 -3.37
N THR A 142 10.16 -15.27 -4.51
CA THR A 142 9.59 -16.53 -5.02
C THR A 142 10.17 -17.76 -4.33
N GLU A 143 11.30 -17.62 -3.63
CA GLU A 143 11.87 -18.69 -2.80
C GLU A 143 11.05 -18.95 -1.52
N GLU A 144 10.22 -18.00 -1.09
CA GLU A 144 9.32 -18.17 0.07
C GLU A 144 8.04 -18.95 -0.25
N VAL A 145 7.79 -19.23 -1.54
CA VAL A 145 6.57 -19.91 -1.98
C VAL A 145 6.67 -21.40 -1.66
N ASP A 146 5.87 -21.86 -0.70
CA ASP A 146 5.68 -23.28 -0.40
C ASP A 146 4.37 -23.79 -1.04
N GLU A 147 4.50 -24.44 -2.20
CA GLU A 147 3.36 -25.01 -2.92
C GLU A 147 2.61 -26.08 -2.12
N GLU A 148 3.23 -26.72 -1.11
CA GLU A 148 2.57 -27.76 -0.30
C GLU A 148 1.52 -27.17 0.66
N GLU A 149 1.68 -25.91 1.07
CA GLU A 149 0.76 -25.21 1.96
C GLU A 149 -0.38 -24.50 1.20
N MET A 150 -0.29 -24.42 -0.11
CA MET A 150 -1.21 -23.65 -0.96
C MET A 150 -2.41 -24.50 -1.43
N LYS A 151 -3.62 -23.95 -1.28
CA LYS A 151 -4.85 -24.47 -1.88
C LYS A 151 -5.10 -23.88 -3.28
N ARG A 152 -4.53 -22.71 -3.56
CA ARG A 152 -4.65 -21.99 -4.83
C ARG A 152 -3.28 -21.59 -5.36
N GLU A 153 -3.07 -21.66 -6.67
CA GLU A 153 -1.81 -21.22 -7.27
C GLU A 153 -1.72 -19.69 -7.37
N ILE A 154 -0.50 -19.14 -7.24
CA ILE A 154 -0.20 -17.78 -7.70
C ILE A 154 -0.14 -17.81 -9.24
N PRO A 155 -0.85 -16.91 -9.96
CA PRO A 155 -0.80 -16.87 -11.42
C PRO A 155 0.62 -16.64 -11.96
N LYS A 156 0.95 -17.30 -13.07
CA LYS A 156 2.31 -17.27 -13.66
C LYS A 156 2.76 -15.86 -14.05
N GLU A 157 1.81 -15.01 -14.42
CA GLU A 157 2.04 -13.62 -14.78
C GLU A 157 2.56 -12.78 -13.60
N MET A 158 2.27 -13.18 -12.35
CA MET A 158 2.78 -12.50 -11.16
C MET A 158 4.26 -12.80 -10.92
N TYR A 159 4.81 -13.87 -11.50
CA TYR A 159 6.24 -14.20 -11.42
C TYR A 159 7.08 -13.52 -12.52
N MET A 160 6.44 -12.79 -13.44
CA MET A 160 7.13 -12.22 -14.59
C MET A 160 7.76 -10.88 -14.22
N ALA A 161 9.09 -10.81 -14.35
CA ALA A 161 9.82 -9.55 -14.25
C ALA A 161 9.28 -8.50 -15.23
N LEU A 162 9.22 -7.25 -14.77
CA LEU A 162 8.88 -6.09 -15.56
C LEU A 162 10.13 -5.22 -15.72
N ASP A 163 10.52 -4.97 -16.97
CA ASP A 163 11.52 -3.96 -17.29
C ASP A 163 10.95 -2.54 -17.12
N GLY A 164 11.80 -1.61 -16.70
CA GLY A 164 11.41 -0.22 -16.48
C GLY A 164 12.46 0.61 -15.75
N GLU A 165 12.03 1.78 -15.27
CA GLU A 165 12.81 2.64 -14.38
C GLU A 165 12.77 2.08 -12.94
N VAL A 166 13.93 1.97 -12.29
CA VAL A 166 14.02 1.76 -10.83
C VAL A 166 14.15 3.14 -10.19
N LEU A 167 13.24 3.47 -9.27
CA LEU A 167 13.33 4.73 -8.52
C LEU A 167 14.16 4.53 -7.25
N GLU A 168 14.91 5.54 -6.85
CA GLU A 168 15.54 5.55 -5.52
C GLU A 168 14.47 5.88 -4.45
N SER A 169 14.64 5.29 -3.27
CA SER A 169 13.86 5.61 -2.07
C SER A 169 13.83 7.12 -1.82
N SER A 170 12.67 7.65 -1.42
CA SER A 170 12.56 9.05 -1.02
C SER A 170 13.05 9.29 0.41
N ASN A 171 13.31 8.21 1.16
CA ASN A 171 13.57 8.20 2.60
C ASN A 171 12.43 8.85 3.38
N TRP A 172 11.19 8.60 2.96
CA TRP A 172 10.00 9.00 3.70
C TRP A 172 9.86 8.14 4.95
N GLU A 173 9.86 8.80 6.12
CA GLU A 173 9.68 8.14 7.41
C GLU A 173 8.30 7.47 7.45
N GLU A 174 8.26 6.18 7.77
CA GLU A 174 7.05 5.35 7.71
C GLU A 174 6.32 5.38 6.34
N GLY A 175 7.00 5.79 5.27
CA GLY A 175 6.39 5.98 3.94
C GLY A 175 5.52 7.23 3.81
N ILE A 176 5.55 8.13 4.79
CA ILE A 176 4.78 9.37 4.82
C ILE A 176 5.52 10.46 4.03
N PRO A 177 4.91 11.06 2.99
CA PRO A 177 5.54 12.13 2.23
C PRO A 177 5.98 13.30 3.12
N THR A 178 7.24 13.75 2.99
CA THR A 178 7.79 14.89 3.76
C THR A 178 6.95 16.17 3.63
N ALA A 179 6.21 16.32 2.52
CA ALA A 179 5.28 17.44 2.33
C ALA A 179 4.11 17.46 3.32
N LEU A 180 3.85 16.34 4.01
CA LEU A 180 2.78 16.19 5.01
C LEU A 180 3.31 16.29 6.45
N SER A 181 4.64 16.27 6.67
CA SER A 181 5.22 16.20 8.02
C SER A 181 4.70 17.27 8.97
N GLU A 182 4.61 18.54 8.54
CA GLU A 182 4.11 19.61 9.41
C GLU A 182 2.65 19.43 9.87
N ILE A 183 1.81 18.76 9.08
CA ILE A 183 0.42 18.48 9.44
C ILE A 183 0.34 17.20 10.27
N MET A 184 1.17 16.20 9.94
CA MET A 184 1.28 14.97 10.74
C MET A 184 1.75 15.28 12.15
N ASP A 185 2.76 16.13 12.33
CA ASP A 185 3.23 16.57 13.66
C ASP A 185 2.09 17.17 14.48
N LYS A 186 1.22 17.98 13.86
CA LYS A 186 0.06 18.59 14.53
C LYS A 186 -1.03 17.59 14.85
N LEU A 187 -1.24 16.58 14.01
CA LEU A 187 -2.17 15.49 14.31
C LEU A 187 -1.65 14.67 15.50
N CYS A 188 -0.35 14.38 15.55
CA CYS A 188 0.28 13.70 16.68
C CYS A 188 0.16 14.51 17.97
N ASP A 189 0.38 15.83 17.92
CA ASP A 189 0.22 16.72 19.07
C ASP A 189 -1.24 16.81 19.57
N ALA A 190 -2.21 16.59 18.68
CA ALA A 190 -3.65 16.64 18.99
C ALA A 190 -4.23 15.29 19.44
N LEU A 191 -3.49 14.19 19.30
CA LEU A 191 -3.90 12.87 19.76
C LEU A 191 -3.87 12.84 21.29
N ASP A 192 -5.04 12.67 21.91
CA ASP A 192 -5.13 12.57 23.37
C ASP A 192 -4.47 11.27 23.87
N GLU A 193 -3.70 11.34 24.96
CA GLU A 193 -3.07 10.16 25.60
C GLU A 193 -4.05 9.34 26.46
#